data_AF-A0A5C9F0E6-F1
#
_entry.id   AF-A0A5C9F0E6-F1
#
_cell.length_a   1.000
_cell.length_b   1.000
_cell.length_c   1.000
_cell.angle_alpha   90.00
_cell.angle_beta   90.00
_cell.angle_gamma   90.00
#
_symmetry.space_group_name_H-M   'P 1'
#
loop_
_entity.id
_entity.type
_entity.pdbx_description
1 polymer ?
#
loop_
_entity_poly.entity_id
_entity_poly.type
_entity_poly.pdbx_seq_one_letter_code
_entity_poly.pdbx_strand_id
1 'polypeptide(L)'
;MIEGFWCYLKPSSVIIKVYNDEEHKFIDPTPETEETYTKMALSGAMNRALIAVMQRNTTQSLHWQKLTSFIREEQLSLIFYKETPMRPPPHMLSEEIEEWYITTHKSRFEQALFDSHKGSIESLLAEFQLAFVKWIVLKKDEIAFNRWFHLLFAFYNAGEHSIDSNPKFFAQLNEILIEQFSCFSLKFLRTNKQLFQGISYMIEDMIENGNKELRMSSCKLCSFLKNYNLIGS
;
A
#
# COMPACT_ATOMS: atom_id res chain seq x y z
N MET A 1 -0.21 14.16 20.08
CA MET A 1 -0.40 13.79 18.67
C MET A 1 -1.89 13.77 18.46
N ILE A 2 -2.42 14.54 17.51
CA ILE A 2 -3.87 14.58 17.28
C ILE A 2 -4.24 13.31 16.51
N GLU A 3 -5.19 12.54 17.03
CA GLU A 3 -5.73 11.37 16.33
C GLU A 3 -6.52 11.85 15.11
N GLY A 4 -6.10 11.40 13.92
CA GLY A 4 -6.81 11.66 12.68
C GLY A 4 -7.97 10.69 12.46
N PHE A 5 -8.72 10.88 11.39
CA PHE A 5 -9.75 9.95 10.95
C PHE A 5 -9.59 9.64 9.47
N TRP A 6 -10.01 8.44 9.09
CA TRP A 6 -10.14 8.06 7.69
C TRP A 6 -11.52 8.42 7.20
N CYS A 7 -11.62 8.95 5.98
CA CYS A 7 -12.89 9.28 5.38
C CYS A 7 -12.88 9.00 3.88
N TYR A 8 -14.02 8.58 3.36
CA TYR A 8 -14.29 8.49 1.94
C TYR A 8 -15.40 9.48 1.59
N LEU A 9 -15.08 10.50 0.79
CA LEU A 9 -16.04 11.54 0.42
C LEU A 9 -16.65 11.21 -0.96
N LYS A 10 -17.96 10.98 -0.99
CA LYS A 10 -18.70 10.76 -2.24
C LYS A 10 -18.91 12.09 -2.98
N PRO A 11 -19.06 12.09 -4.31
CA PRO A 11 -19.41 13.29 -5.06
C PRO A 11 -20.66 13.97 -4.46
N SER A 12 -20.62 15.30 -4.33
CA SER A 12 -21.70 16.11 -3.75
C SER A 12 -22.10 15.75 -2.31
N SER A 13 -21.24 15.06 -1.56
CA SER A 13 -21.41 14.85 -0.12
C SER A 13 -20.48 15.77 0.68
N VAL A 14 -20.77 15.94 1.97
CA VAL A 14 -19.97 16.69 2.92
C VAL A 14 -19.75 15.82 4.14
N ILE A 15 -18.53 15.82 4.67
CA ILE A 15 -18.20 15.18 5.94
C ILE A 15 -17.81 16.30 6.90
N ILE A 16 -18.55 16.41 8.00
CA ILE A 16 -18.28 17.37 9.06
C ILE A 16 -17.70 16.63 10.25
N LYS A 17 -16.62 17.14 10.82
CA LYS A 17 -16.04 16.68 12.07
C LYS A 17 -15.77 17.88 12.96
N VAL A 18 -16.04 17.73 14.25
CA VAL A 18 -15.78 18.75 15.27
C VAL A 18 -14.57 18.32 16.06
N TYR A 19 -13.62 19.23 16.28
CA TYR A 19 -12.49 18.95 17.16
C TYR A 19 -12.94 19.14 18.61
N ASN A 20 -12.84 18.09 19.43
CA ASN A 20 -13.07 18.17 20.86
C ASN A 20 -11.75 18.52 21.55
N ASP A 21 -11.67 19.73 22.11
CA ASP A 21 -10.47 20.23 22.78
C ASP A 21 -10.12 19.44 24.05
N GLU A 22 -11.12 18.95 24.79
CA GLU A 22 -10.90 18.19 26.03
C GLU A 22 -10.37 16.78 25.76
N GLU A 23 -10.93 16.12 24.74
CA GLU A 23 -10.54 14.76 24.35
C GLU A 23 -9.37 14.73 23.35
N HIS A 24 -8.95 15.89 22.84
CA HIS A 24 -7.92 16.06 21.81
C HIS A 24 -8.12 15.17 20.56
N LYS A 25 -9.37 15.00 20.12
CA LYS A 25 -9.74 14.16 18.97
C LYS A 25 -10.88 14.77 18.16
N PHE A 26 -10.99 14.34 16.90
CA PHE A 26 -12.14 14.65 16.07
C PHE A 26 -13.32 13.74 16.41
N ILE A 27 -14.48 14.34 16.66
CA ILE A 27 -15.74 13.64 16.94
C ILE A 27 -16.79 13.96 15.87
N ASP A 28 -17.82 13.12 15.81
CA ASP A 28 -19.00 13.41 15.00
C ASP A 28 -19.76 14.63 15.56
N PRO A 29 -20.24 15.54 14.69
CA PRO A 29 -21.05 16.67 15.10
C PRO A 29 -22.41 16.23 15.68
N THR A 30 -23.08 17.13 16.40
CA THR A 30 -24.51 16.96 16.66
C THR A 30 -25.31 17.06 15.35
N PRO A 31 -26.50 16.45 15.24
CA PRO A 31 -27.30 16.51 14.02
C PRO A 31 -27.59 17.93 13.52
N GLU A 32 -27.85 18.86 14.44
CA GLU A 32 -28.08 20.29 14.13
C GLU A 32 -26.82 20.96 13.55
N THR A 33 -25.65 20.64 14.12
CA THR A 33 -24.35 21.12 13.64
C THR A 33 -24.05 20.57 12.25
N GLU A 34 -24.25 19.27 12.05
CA GLU A 34 -24.04 18.60 10.76
C GLU A 34 -24.92 19.22 9.68
N GLU A 35 -26.22 19.39 9.94
CA GLU A 35 -27.17 19.97 8.99
C GLU A 35 -26.77 21.40 8.61
N THR A 36 -26.44 22.23 9.61
CA THR A 36 -26.06 23.63 9.41
C THR A 36 -24.81 23.75 8.55
N TYR A 37 -23.73 23.06 8.91
CA TYR A 37 -22.46 23.14 8.17
C TYR A 37 -22.54 22.47 6.80
N THR A 38 -23.36 21.43 6.63
CA THR A 38 -23.61 20.84 5.31
C THR A 38 -24.26 21.84 4.37
N LYS A 39 -25.31 22.54 4.82
CA LYS A 39 -25.95 23.61 4.02
C LYS A 39 -24.95 24.72 3.68
N MET A 40 -24.13 25.15 4.63
CA MET A 40 -23.13 26.19 4.40
C MET A 40 -22.03 25.76 3.42
N ALA A 41 -21.55 24.52 3.51
CA ALA A 41 -20.55 23.98 2.61
C ALA A 41 -21.09 23.84 1.18
N LEU A 42 -22.29 23.24 1.01
CA LEU A 42 -22.91 23.00 -0.30
C LEU A 42 -23.36 24.29 -0.99
N SER A 43 -23.76 25.32 -0.24
CA SER A 43 -24.11 26.64 -0.79
C SER A 43 -22.90 27.50 -1.15
N GLY A 44 -21.68 27.08 -0.82
CA GLY A 44 -20.46 27.86 -1.01
C GLY A 44 -20.28 29.02 -0.03
N ALA A 45 -21.16 29.15 0.98
CA ALA A 45 -21.04 30.17 2.03
C ALA A 45 -19.71 30.06 2.80
N MET A 46 -19.11 28.86 2.84
CA MET A 46 -17.83 28.61 3.49
C MET A 46 -16.60 28.81 2.58
N ASN A 47 -16.74 29.21 1.31
CA ASN A 47 -15.62 29.25 0.35
C ASN A 47 -14.44 30.12 0.80
N ARG A 48 -14.67 31.13 1.64
CA ARG A 48 -13.61 31.98 2.21
C ARG A 48 -12.95 31.38 3.46
N ALA A 49 -13.63 30.47 4.15
CA ALA A 49 -13.15 29.80 5.36
C ALA A 49 -12.51 28.43 5.06
N LEU A 50 -12.87 27.80 3.94
CA LEU A 50 -12.31 26.51 3.52
C LEU A 50 -10.98 26.68 2.78
N ILE A 51 -10.10 25.70 2.97
CA ILE A 51 -8.84 25.60 2.24
C ILE A 51 -9.03 24.62 1.09
N ALA A 52 -8.92 25.10 -0.15
CA ALA A 52 -8.95 24.25 -1.33
C ALA A 52 -7.64 23.47 -1.48
N VAL A 53 -7.58 22.26 -0.91
CA VAL A 53 -6.38 21.40 -0.87
C VAL A 53 -5.88 21.08 -2.29
N MET A 54 -6.78 20.66 -3.19
CA MET A 54 -6.41 20.24 -4.56
C MET A 54 -5.83 21.38 -5.40
N GLN A 55 -6.32 22.62 -5.21
CA GLN A 55 -5.88 23.78 -6.00
C GLN A 55 -4.54 24.34 -5.52
N ARG A 56 -4.31 24.31 -4.20
CA ARG A 56 -3.07 24.84 -3.61
C ARG A 56 -1.91 23.87 -3.68
N ASN A 57 -2.19 22.57 -3.87
CA ASN A 57 -1.17 21.54 -3.78
C ASN A 57 -1.42 20.39 -4.76
N THR A 58 -1.55 20.73 -6.05
CA THR A 58 -1.85 19.78 -7.12
C THR A 58 -0.88 18.61 -7.13
N THR A 59 0.43 18.86 -6.99
CA THR A 59 1.46 17.80 -6.99
C THR A 59 1.29 16.83 -5.83
N GLN A 60 1.12 17.32 -4.59
CA GLN A 60 0.90 16.45 -3.43
C GLN A 60 -0.43 15.70 -3.52
N SER A 61 -1.45 16.33 -4.12
CA SER A 61 -2.76 15.71 -4.32
C SER A 61 -2.68 14.56 -5.32
N LEU A 62 -1.99 14.74 -6.44
CA LEU A 62 -1.72 13.68 -7.42
C LEU A 62 -0.89 12.56 -6.81
N HIS A 63 0.10 12.92 -6.00
CA HIS A 63 0.91 11.93 -5.27
C HIS A 63 0.06 11.11 -4.31
N TRP A 64 -0.81 11.77 -3.51
CA TRP A 64 -1.75 11.10 -2.62
C TRP A 64 -2.71 10.18 -3.38
N GLN A 65 -3.24 10.62 -4.52
CA GLN A 65 -4.11 9.81 -5.37
C GLN A 65 -3.42 8.52 -5.83
N LYS A 66 -2.12 8.59 -6.17
CA LYS A 66 -1.35 7.39 -6.53
C LYS A 66 -1.06 6.49 -5.34
N LEU A 67 -0.76 7.05 -4.17
CA LEU A 67 -0.53 6.30 -2.93
C LEU A 67 -1.78 5.55 -2.43
N THR A 68 -2.96 5.99 -2.85
CA THR A 68 -4.26 5.46 -2.38
C THR A 68 -5.11 4.88 -3.51
N SER A 69 -4.53 4.67 -4.70
CA SER A 69 -5.26 4.33 -5.93
C SER A 69 -6.04 3.02 -5.88
N PHE A 70 -5.61 2.06 -5.05
CA PHE A 70 -6.30 0.77 -4.85
C PHE A 70 -7.16 0.74 -3.59
N ILE A 71 -7.05 1.73 -2.70
CA ILE A 71 -7.85 1.79 -1.48
C ILE A 71 -9.29 2.19 -1.83
N ARG A 72 -10.25 1.45 -1.27
CA ARG A 72 -11.70 1.62 -1.41
C ARG A 72 -12.34 1.81 -0.03
N GLU A 73 -13.58 2.28 -0.01
CA GLU A 73 -14.33 2.59 1.21
C GLU A 73 -14.40 1.37 2.15
N GLU A 74 -14.68 0.19 1.59
CA GLU A 74 -14.83 -1.07 2.32
C GLU A 74 -13.53 -1.48 3.02
N GLN A 75 -12.39 -1.03 2.48
CA GLN A 75 -11.06 -1.40 2.92
C GLN A 75 -10.54 -0.52 4.07
N LEU A 76 -11.17 0.63 4.34
CA LEU A 76 -10.76 1.50 5.44
C LEU A 76 -10.93 0.82 6.81
N SER A 77 -11.90 -0.10 6.90
CA SER A 77 -12.18 -0.90 8.10
C SER A 77 -11.36 -2.19 8.20
N LEU A 78 -10.53 -2.52 7.19
CA LEU A 78 -9.80 -3.79 7.18
C LEU A 78 -8.84 -3.91 8.36
N ILE A 79 -8.99 -5.02 9.06
CA ILE A 79 -7.96 -5.62 9.90
C ILE A 79 -6.98 -6.29 8.94
N PHE A 80 -5.69 -6.01 9.07
CA PHE A 80 -4.66 -6.63 8.25
C PHE A 80 -4.75 -8.16 8.33
N TYR A 81 -4.59 -8.82 7.18
CA TYR A 81 -4.61 -10.27 7.13
C TYR A 81 -3.42 -10.82 7.91
N LYS A 82 -3.70 -11.84 8.74
CA LYS A 82 -2.65 -12.65 9.36
C LYS A 82 -2.39 -13.83 8.43
N GLU A 83 -1.16 -13.91 7.93
CA GLU A 83 -0.77 -15.08 7.15
C GLU A 83 -0.75 -16.33 8.02
N THR A 84 -1.38 -17.37 7.50
CA THR A 84 -1.29 -18.70 8.10
C THR A 84 -0.08 -19.37 7.46
N PRO A 85 0.96 -19.73 8.23
CA PRO A 85 2.11 -20.43 7.67
C PRO A 85 1.63 -21.73 7.02
N MET A 86 2.14 -22.01 5.83
CA MET A 86 1.93 -23.29 5.17
C MET A 86 2.43 -24.41 6.08
N ARG A 87 1.54 -25.34 6.45
CA ARG A 87 1.85 -26.50 7.29
C ARG A 87 1.43 -27.78 6.56
N PRO A 88 2.29 -28.82 6.54
CA PRO A 88 1.89 -30.10 5.99
C PRO A 88 0.70 -30.68 6.79
N PRO A 89 -0.15 -31.50 6.17
CA PRO A 89 -1.22 -32.19 6.87
C PRO A 89 -0.69 -32.99 8.08
N PRO A 90 -1.42 -33.01 9.21
CA PRO A 90 -0.91 -33.56 10.48
C PRO A 90 -0.67 -35.09 10.47
N HIS A 91 -1.07 -35.79 9.40
CA HIS A 91 -0.97 -37.24 9.27
C HIS A 91 -0.08 -37.68 8.10
N MET A 92 0.71 -36.76 7.54
CA MET A 92 1.62 -37.04 6.42
C MET A 92 2.92 -37.69 6.93
N LEU A 93 3.40 -38.72 6.22
CA LEU A 93 4.66 -39.39 6.55
C LEU A 93 5.86 -38.49 6.23
N SER A 94 6.99 -38.69 6.91
CA SER A 94 8.18 -37.85 6.72
C SER A 94 8.69 -37.84 5.28
N GLU A 95 8.59 -38.95 4.54
CA GLU A 95 8.98 -39.00 3.12
C GLU A 95 8.01 -38.23 2.21
N GLU A 96 6.72 -38.17 2.57
CA GLU A 96 5.67 -37.47 1.82
C GLU A 96 5.72 -35.96 2.02
N ILE A 97 6.31 -35.49 3.13
CA ILE A 97 6.43 -34.05 3.43
C ILE A 97 7.30 -33.35 2.38
N GLU A 98 8.40 -33.96 1.94
CA GLU A 98 9.30 -33.37 0.95
C GLU A 98 8.61 -33.25 -0.43
N GLU A 99 7.94 -34.32 -0.87
CA GLU A 99 7.17 -34.33 -2.12
C GLU A 99 5.98 -33.34 -2.05
N TRP A 100 5.32 -33.24 -0.90
CA TRP A 100 4.26 -32.25 -0.68
C TRP A 100 4.79 -30.82 -0.75
N TYR A 101 5.95 -30.54 -0.16
CA TYR A 101 6.58 -29.24 -0.32
C TYR A 101 6.85 -28.98 -1.79
N ILE A 102 7.49 -29.89 -2.53
CA ILE A 102 7.81 -29.68 -3.95
C ILE A 102 6.55 -29.40 -4.81
N THR A 103 5.46 -30.14 -4.56
CA THR A 103 4.24 -30.06 -5.38
C THR A 103 3.29 -28.95 -4.97
N THR A 104 3.35 -28.52 -3.70
CA THR A 104 2.42 -27.55 -3.11
C THR A 104 3.13 -26.24 -2.72
N HIS A 105 4.44 -26.11 -2.95
CA HIS A 105 5.18 -24.90 -2.58
C HIS A 105 4.64 -23.70 -3.33
N LYS A 106 3.87 -22.89 -2.62
CA LYS A 106 3.57 -21.53 -3.02
C LYS A 106 4.70 -20.63 -2.56
N SER A 107 5.22 -19.81 -3.47
CA SER A 107 6.06 -18.67 -3.11
C SER A 107 5.35 -17.78 -2.07
N ARG A 108 6.11 -16.93 -1.37
CA ARG A 108 5.49 -15.99 -0.40
C ARG A 108 4.49 -15.06 -1.08
N PHE A 109 4.78 -14.65 -2.31
CA PHE A 109 3.83 -13.91 -3.13
C PHE A 109 2.53 -14.69 -3.38
N GLU A 110 2.62 -15.96 -3.78
CA GLU A 110 1.45 -16.78 -4.07
C GLU A 110 0.62 -17.07 -2.80
N GLN A 111 1.26 -17.25 -1.65
CA GLN A 111 0.55 -17.34 -0.36
C GLN A 111 -0.19 -16.05 -0.04
N ALA A 112 0.47 -14.89 -0.20
CA ALA A 112 -0.16 -13.60 0.01
C ALA A 112 -1.34 -13.38 -0.95
N LEU A 113 -1.18 -13.69 -2.24
CA LEU A 113 -2.21 -13.50 -3.26
C LEU A 113 -3.37 -14.47 -3.11
N PHE A 114 -3.12 -15.78 -3.08
CA PHE A 114 -4.17 -16.78 -3.14
C PHE A 114 -4.77 -17.11 -1.78
N ASP A 115 -3.96 -17.18 -0.71
CA ASP A 115 -4.47 -17.64 0.59
C ASP A 115 -5.06 -16.47 1.38
N SER A 116 -4.38 -15.32 1.41
CA SER A 116 -4.88 -14.14 2.13
C SER A 116 -5.90 -13.33 1.31
N HIS A 117 -5.66 -13.17 0.01
CA HIS A 117 -6.48 -12.28 -0.85
C HIS A 117 -7.35 -13.03 -1.85
N LYS A 118 -7.43 -14.36 -1.78
CA LYS A 118 -8.30 -15.20 -2.63
C LYS A 118 -8.09 -14.97 -4.13
N GLY A 119 -6.86 -14.64 -4.53
CA GLY A 119 -6.49 -14.33 -5.92
C GLY A 119 -6.79 -12.90 -6.37
N SER A 120 -7.33 -12.02 -5.52
CA SER A 120 -7.63 -10.63 -5.89
C SER A 120 -6.38 -9.75 -5.80
N ILE A 121 -5.86 -9.38 -6.98
CA ILE A 121 -4.76 -8.45 -7.13
C ILE A 121 -5.10 -7.08 -6.52
N GLU A 122 -6.31 -6.58 -6.78
CA GLU A 122 -6.76 -5.29 -6.27
C GLU A 122 -6.79 -5.28 -4.74
N SER A 123 -7.23 -6.38 -4.13
CA SER A 123 -7.27 -6.50 -2.66
C SER A 123 -5.85 -6.52 -2.07
N LEU A 124 -4.93 -7.25 -2.70
CA LEU A 124 -3.51 -7.31 -2.28
C LEU A 124 -2.83 -5.95 -2.38
N LEU A 125 -3.00 -5.25 -3.50
CA LEU A 125 -2.45 -3.90 -3.70
C LEU A 125 -3.07 -2.87 -2.76
N ALA A 126 -4.37 -2.99 -2.48
CA ALA A 126 -5.05 -2.14 -1.53
C ALA A 126 -4.54 -2.34 -0.10
N GLU A 127 -4.34 -3.59 0.35
CA GLU A 127 -3.77 -3.85 1.67
C GLU A 127 -2.34 -3.30 1.75
N PHE A 128 -1.54 -3.51 0.71
CA PHE A 128 -0.18 -3.00 0.63
C PHE A 128 -0.10 -1.47 0.75
N GLN A 129 -0.94 -0.75 0.00
CA GLN A 129 -1.05 0.71 0.10
C GLN A 129 -1.60 1.16 1.46
N LEU A 130 -2.65 0.52 1.97
CA LEU A 130 -3.26 0.88 3.25
C LEU A 130 -2.27 0.71 4.41
N ALA A 131 -1.50 -0.39 4.41
CA ALA A 131 -0.46 -0.63 5.40
C ALA A 131 0.61 0.46 5.36
N PHE A 132 1.08 0.82 4.17
CA PHE A 132 2.04 1.91 4.00
C PHE A 132 1.50 3.25 4.53
N VAL A 133 0.27 3.63 4.12
CA VAL A 133 -0.30 4.93 4.46
C VAL A 133 -0.62 5.02 5.95
N LYS A 134 -1.17 3.96 6.57
CA LYS A 134 -1.39 3.90 8.03
C LYS A 134 -0.07 4.12 8.77
N TRP A 135 0.99 3.44 8.35
CA TRP A 135 2.30 3.61 8.97
C TRP A 135 2.87 5.03 8.80
N ILE A 136 2.88 5.59 7.58
CA ILE A 136 3.51 6.90 7.33
C ILE A 136 2.76 8.05 8.01
N VAL A 137 1.43 7.97 8.10
CA VAL A 137 0.58 9.01 8.71
C VAL A 137 0.63 8.92 10.24
N LEU A 138 0.51 7.72 10.81
CA LEU A 138 0.49 7.53 12.27
C LEU A 138 1.90 7.51 12.90
N LYS A 139 2.96 7.28 12.10
CA LYS A 139 4.38 7.23 12.48
C LYS A 139 4.76 6.29 13.64
N LYS A 140 3.81 5.49 14.13
CA LYS A 140 3.94 4.57 15.27
C LYS A 140 3.11 3.29 15.12
N ASP A 141 2.45 3.09 13.98
CA ASP A 141 1.69 1.87 13.73
C ASP A 141 2.66 0.76 13.29
N GLU A 142 3.24 0.07 14.29
CA GLU A 142 4.17 -1.06 14.07
C GLU A 142 3.48 -2.21 13.35
N ILE A 143 2.18 -2.42 13.57
CA ILE A 143 1.42 -3.47 12.89
C ILE A 143 1.35 -3.16 11.40
N ALA A 144 1.02 -1.91 11.03
CA ALA A 144 1.00 -1.47 9.65
C ALA A 144 2.39 -1.52 9.00
N PHE A 145 3.44 -1.09 9.70
CA PHE A 145 4.82 -1.21 9.21
C PHE A 145 5.19 -2.67 8.93
N ASN A 146 4.98 -3.56 9.90
CA ASN A 146 5.30 -4.97 9.78
C ASN A 146 4.52 -5.61 8.64
N ARG A 147 3.23 -5.26 8.46
CA ARG A 147 2.43 -5.79 7.35
C ARG A 147 2.91 -5.28 5.99
N TRP A 148 3.17 -3.98 5.87
CA TRP A 148 3.72 -3.39 4.64
C TRP A 148 5.04 -4.05 4.26
N PHE A 149 5.95 -4.16 5.23
CA PHE A 149 7.26 -4.77 5.05
C PHE A 149 7.16 -6.24 4.68
N HIS A 150 6.28 -6.98 5.35
CA HIS A 150 6.01 -8.38 5.05
C HIS A 150 5.53 -8.58 3.60
N LEU A 151 4.56 -7.80 3.16
CA LEU A 151 4.05 -7.85 1.78
C LEU A 151 5.14 -7.48 0.76
N LEU A 152 5.96 -6.47 1.08
CA LEU A 152 7.12 -6.09 0.28
C LEU A 152 8.10 -7.26 0.11
N PHE A 153 8.42 -7.98 1.19
CA PHE A 153 9.22 -9.20 1.13
C PHE A 153 8.55 -10.32 0.36
N ALA A 154 7.24 -10.48 0.48
CA ALA A 154 6.50 -11.46 -0.31
C ALA A 154 6.69 -11.20 -1.82
N PHE A 155 6.65 -9.94 -2.26
CA PHE A 155 6.90 -9.57 -3.65
C PHE A 155 8.34 -9.86 -4.10
N TYR A 156 9.34 -9.64 -3.25
CA TYR A 156 10.75 -9.96 -3.59
C TYR A 156 10.98 -11.45 -3.79
N ASN A 157 10.15 -12.27 -3.15
CA ASN A 157 10.19 -13.71 -3.26
C ASN A 157 9.12 -14.22 -4.22
N ALA A 158 8.62 -13.38 -5.14
CA ALA A 158 7.90 -13.85 -6.29
C ALA A 158 8.91 -14.56 -7.21
N GLY A 159 8.68 -15.84 -7.50
CA GLY A 159 9.50 -16.55 -8.49
C GLY A 159 9.20 -16.03 -9.90
N GLU A 160 10.12 -16.28 -10.84
CA GLU A 160 9.98 -15.92 -12.26
C GLU A 160 8.61 -16.30 -12.83
N HIS A 161 8.13 -17.52 -12.52
CA HIS A 161 6.81 -17.98 -12.96
C HIS A 161 5.65 -17.06 -12.53
N SER A 162 5.71 -16.54 -11.30
CA SER A 162 4.69 -15.61 -10.79
C SER A 162 4.75 -14.28 -11.52
N ILE A 163 5.95 -13.80 -11.87
CA ILE A 163 6.18 -12.57 -12.64
C ILE A 163 5.66 -12.74 -14.08
N ASP A 164 6.00 -13.85 -14.72
CA ASP A 164 5.52 -14.27 -16.05
C ASP A 164 4.00 -14.34 -16.12
N SER A 165 3.38 -14.87 -15.08
CA SER A 165 1.93 -15.05 -15.04
C SER A 165 1.18 -13.75 -14.72
N ASN A 166 1.83 -12.76 -14.10
CA ASN A 166 1.18 -11.54 -13.61
C ASN A 166 1.92 -10.23 -13.97
N PRO A 167 2.33 -10.00 -15.24
CA PRO A 167 3.20 -8.88 -15.58
C PRO A 167 2.55 -7.52 -15.34
N LYS A 168 1.22 -7.42 -15.52
CA LYS A 168 0.47 -6.20 -15.25
C LYS A 168 0.49 -5.83 -13.76
N PHE A 169 0.38 -6.81 -12.87
CA PHE A 169 0.45 -6.59 -11.43
C PHE A 169 1.81 -6.00 -11.05
N PHE A 170 2.90 -6.62 -11.51
CA PHE A 170 4.24 -6.14 -11.19
C PHE A 170 4.54 -4.76 -11.79
N ALA A 171 3.97 -4.45 -12.96
CA ALA A 171 4.04 -3.10 -13.53
C ALA A 171 3.36 -2.06 -12.63
N GLN A 172 2.16 -2.38 -12.13
CA GLN A 172 1.43 -1.51 -11.18
C GLN A 172 2.16 -1.41 -9.83
N LEU A 173 2.73 -2.51 -9.34
CA LEU A 173 3.52 -2.54 -8.11
C LEU A 173 4.73 -1.62 -8.22
N ASN A 174 5.46 -1.63 -9.34
CA ASN A 174 6.60 -0.75 -9.57
C ASN A 174 6.22 0.72 -9.44
N GLU A 175 5.08 1.12 -10.00
CA GLU A 175 4.57 2.50 -9.86
C GLU A 175 4.27 2.83 -8.40
N ILE A 176 3.63 1.92 -7.66
CA ILE A 176 3.34 2.11 -6.24
C ILE A 176 4.62 2.24 -5.42
N LEU A 177 5.63 1.40 -5.66
CA LEU A 177 6.90 1.43 -4.94
C LEU A 177 7.64 2.76 -5.14
N ILE A 178 7.66 3.29 -6.37
CA ILE A 178 8.26 4.61 -6.65
C ILE A 178 7.60 5.69 -5.79
N GLU A 179 6.26 5.71 -5.76
CA GLU A 179 5.51 6.72 -5.01
C GLU A 179 5.75 6.53 -3.49
N GLN A 180 5.67 5.31 -2.96
CA GLN A 180 5.92 5.03 -1.55
C GLN A 180 7.35 5.40 -1.11
N PHE A 181 8.35 5.02 -1.90
CA PHE A 181 9.74 5.31 -1.56
C PHE A 181 10.07 6.80 -1.64
N SER A 182 9.38 7.56 -2.49
CA SER A 182 9.53 9.01 -2.55
C SER A 182 9.05 9.73 -1.28
N CYS A 183 8.24 9.08 -0.44
CA CYS A 183 7.84 9.62 0.86
C CYS A 183 8.96 9.53 1.92
N PHE A 184 10.00 8.71 1.70
CA PHE A 184 11.04 8.52 2.69
C PHE A 184 12.14 9.58 2.61
N SER A 185 12.69 9.95 3.77
CA SER A 185 13.90 10.76 3.82
C SER A 185 15.11 10.00 3.26
N LEU A 186 16.06 10.73 2.67
CA LEU A 186 17.34 10.18 2.23
C LEU A 186 18.07 9.39 3.33
N LYS A 187 17.96 9.85 4.58
CA LYS A 187 18.53 9.17 5.74
C LYS A 187 17.91 7.79 5.93
N PHE A 188 16.58 7.71 5.91
CA PHE A 188 15.86 6.44 6.05
C PHE A 188 16.25 5.46 4.94
N LEU A 189 16.24 5.91 3.69
CA LEU A 189 16.60 5.08 2.54
C LEU A 189 18.03 4.51 2.67
N ARG A 190 19.00 5.36 3.05
CA ARG A 190 20.40 4.95 3.21
C ARG A 190 20.66 4.04 4.40
N THR A 191 19.93 4.20 5.50
CA THR A 191 20.04 3.33 6.67
C THR A 191 19.48 1.94 6.38
N ASN A 192 18.46 1.85 5.52
CA ASN A 192 17.77 0.60 5.22
C ASN A 192 18.16 0.00 3.85
N LYS A 193 19.41 0.16 3.40
CA LYS A 193 19.86 -0.33 2.09
C LYS A 193 19.55 -1.80 1.82
N GLN A 194 19.63 -2.66 2.84
CA GLN A 194 19.31 -4.09 2.73
C GLN A 194 17.86 -4.34 2.29
N LEU A 195 16.92 -3.46 2.66
CA LEU A 195 15.54 -3.54 2.20
C LEU A 195 15.42 -3.41 0.68
N PHE A 196 16.32 -2.65 0.06
CA PHE A 196 16.30 -2.37 -1.37
C PHE A 196 17.14 -3.36 -2.18
N GLN A 197 18.03 -4.15 -1.55
CA GLN A 197 18.77 -5.21 -2.22
C GLN A 197 17.85 -6.35 -2.69
N GLY A 198 16.79 -6.69 -1.94
CA GLY A 198 15.82 -7.68 -2.41
C GLY A 198 15.08 -7.24 -3.68
N ILE A 199 14.92 -5.93 -3.88
CA ILE A 199 14.26 -5.37 -5.07
C ILE A 199 15.11 -5.58 -6.32
N SER A 200 16.45 -5.54 -6.24
CA SER A 200 17.28 -5.59 -7.43
C SER A 200 17.12 -6.91 -8.18
N TYR A 201 17.07 -8.04 -7.48
CA TYR A 201 16.83 -9.35 -8.09
C TYR A 201 15.45 -9.40 -8.76
N MET A 202 14.41 -8.97 -8.04
CA MET A 202 13.06 -8.89 -8.60
C MET A 202 12.99 -7.99 -9.85
N ILE A 203 13.71 -6.86 -9.86
CA ILE A 203 13.79 -5.97 -11.04
C ILE A 203 14.49 -6.65 -12.22
N GLU A 204 15.56 -7.40 -11.97
CA GLU A 204 16.29 -8.14 -13.00
C GLU A 204 15.35 -9.13 -13.69
N ASP A 205 14.67 -9.98 -12.92
CA ASP A 205 13.69 -10.95 -13.44
C ASP A 205 12.59 -10.26 -14.26
N MET A 206 12.05 -9.13 -13.78
CA MET A 206 11.03 -8.36 -14.51
C MET A 206 11.55 -7.72 -15.81
N ILE A 207 12.83 -7.36 -15.90
CA ILE A 207 13.43 -6.81 -17.12
C ILE A 207 13.59 -7.91 -18.18
N GLU A 208 13.88 -9.13 -17.73
CA GLU A 208 14.14 -10.30 -18.58
C GLU A 208 12.86 -11.02 -19.03
N ASN A 209 11.75 -10.86 -18.30
CA ASN A 209 10.40 -11.40 -18.56
C ASN A 209 9.82 -11.21 -19.99
N GLY A 210 10.41 -10.33 -20.81
CA GLY A 210 9.99 -10.12 -22.20
C GLY A 210 8.73 -9.26 -22.40
N ASN A 211 7.93 -9.03 -21.36
CA ASN A 211 6.81 -8.09 -21.42
C ASN A 211 7.30 -6.62 -21.47
N LYS A 212 6.92 -5.89 -22.52
CA LYS A 212 7.38 -4.51 -22.76
C LYS A 212 6.95 -3.51 -21.68
N GLU A 213 5.70 -3.59 -21.23
CA GLU A 213 5.15 -2.66 -20.23
C GLU A 213 5.82 -2.87 -18.88
N LEU A 214 5.94 -4.13 -18.45
CA LEU A 214 6.65 -4.51 -17.23
C LEU A 214 8.10 -4.02 -17.30
N ARG A 215 8.84 -4.39 -18.35
CA ARG A 215 10.23 -3.94 -18.53
C ARG A 215 10.39 -2.43 -18.45
N MET A 216 9.52 -1.66 -19.09
CA MET A 216 9.55 -0.20 -19.02
C MET A 216 9.32 0.30 -17.59
N SER A 217 8.36 -0.27 -16.86
CA SER A 217 8.11 0.10 -15.46
C SER A 217 9.29 -0.28 -14.55
N SER A 218 9.90 -1.44 -14.75
CA SER A 218 11.05 -1.94 -13.97
C SER A 218 12.29 -1.09 -14.21
N CYS A 219 12.54 -0.67 -15.45
CA CYS A 219 13.60 0.30 -15.74
C CYS A 219 13.39 1.62 -15.00
N LYS A 220 12.16 2.14 -14.90
CA LYS A 220 11.87 3.36 -14.14
C LYS A 220 12.17 3.19 -12.65
N LEU A 221 11.74 2.07 -12.05
CA LEU A 221 12.02 1.77 -10.64
C LEU A 221 13.54 1.62 -10.41
N CYS A 222 14.24 0.94 -11.32
CA CYS A 222 15.69 0.79 -11.28
C CYS A 222 16.40 2.14 -11.33
N SER A 223 16.03 3.02 -12.28
CA SER A 223 16.59 4.38 -12.36
C SER A 223 16.30 5.20 -11.09
N PHE A 224 15.10 5.07 -10.52
CA PHE A 224 14.76 5.70 -9.25
C PHE A 224 15.74 5.24 -8.15
N LEU A 225 15.89 3.93 -7.94
CA LEU A 225 16.77 3.38 -6.89
C LEU A 225 18.25 3.75 -7.09
N LYS A 226 18.74 3.79 -8.34
CA LYS A 226 20.10 4.24 -8.68
C LYS A 226 20.32 5.71 -8.35
N ASN A 227 19.36 6.60 -8.65
CA ASN A 227 19.45 8.03 -8.31
C ASN A 227 19.62 8.27 -6.80
N TYR A 228 19.12 7.36 -5.98
CA TYR A 228 19.26 7.40 -4.52
C TYR A 228 20.47 6.62 -3.96
N ASN A 229 21.29 6.00 -4.82
CA ASN A 229 22.41 5.11 -4.46
C ASN A 229 21.99 3.95 -3.54
N LEU A 230 20.82 3.37 -3.81
CA LEU A 230 20.25 2.25 -3.04
C LEU A 230 20.63 0.88 -3.60
N ILE A 231 20.87 0.81 -4.91
CA ILE A 231 21.35 -0.37 -5.62
C ILE A 231 22.60 -0.02 -6.43
N GLY A 232 23.36 -1.04 -6.85
CA GLY A 232 24.58 -0.86 -7.64
C GLY A 232 24.34 -0.18 -8.99
N SER A 233 25.37 0.48 -9.51
CA SER A 233 25.39 1.11 -10.85
C SER A 233 25.35 0.08 -11.96
#